data_AF-A0A7J8I7Z7-F1
#
_entry.id   AF-A0A7J8I7Z7-F1
#
_cell.length_a   1.000
_cell.length_b   1.000
_cell.length_c   1.000
_cell.angle_alpha   90.00
_cell.angle_beta   90.00
_cell.angle_gamma   90.00
#
_symmetry.space_group_name_H-M   'P 1'
#
loop_
_entity.id
_entity.type
_entity.pdbx_description
1 polymer ?
#
loop_
_entity_poly.entity_id
_entity_poly.type
_entity_poly.pdbx_seq_one_letter_code
_entity_poly.pdbx_strand_id
1 'polypeptide(L)'
;MAAPGRQTRSLLGLAANLGPGFRTYRAPPPPRHSPGPWWPNPDDPLTPRWQLGPRYVAKQFARHGAASGVAAGLLWPSQEQLRELEAEESEWYPSLAAMQDSVRVQQLAEEQKRKAREQLIAESMAKMPQMIENWRQQQQERREKEKADKERRARLQAEAQERLGYHVDPRRKNKDKRRRRGLLQ
;
A
#
# COMPACT_ATOMS: atom_id res chain seq x y z
N MET A 1 -28.37 -72.35 6.34
CA MET A 1 -27.34 -72.41 7.41
C MET A 1 -27.58 -71.24 8.34
N ALA A 2 -28.38 -71.47 9.39
CA ALA A 2 -28.76 -70.48 10.39
C ALA A 2 -28.10 -70.86 11.72
N ALA A 3 -27.38 -69.93 12.34
CA ALA A 3 -26.81 -70.10 13.67
C ALA A 3 -27.72 -69.42 14.72
N PRO A 4 -27.99 -70.08 15.86
CA PRO A 4 -28.96 -69.62 16.86
C PRO A 4 -28.39 -68.54 17.79
N GLY A 5 -29.31 -67.71 18.30
CA GLY A 5 -29.05 -66.58 19.18
C GLY A 5 -28.39 -66.95 20.51
N ARG A 6 -27.51 -66.07 20.98
CA ARG A 6 -26.98 -66.08 22.34
C ARG A 6 -27.84 -65.19 23.23
N GLN A 7 -28.57 -65.84 24.14
CA GLN A 7 -29.17 -65.21 25.31
C GLN A 7 -28.07 -64.70 26.23
N THR A 8 -28.01 -63.40 26.47
CA THR A 8 -27.22 -62.83 27.58
C THR A 8 -28.12 -62.73 28.80
N ARG A 9 -27.79 -63.55 29.79
CA ARG A 9 -28.45 -63.68 31.08
C ARG A 9 -28.45 -62.34 31.80
N SER A 10 -29.64 -61.94 32.24
CA SER A 10 -29.87 -60.87 33.20
C SER A 10 -29.14 -61.16 34.51
N LEU A 11 -28.20 -60.30 34.91
CA LEU A 11 -27.76 -60.22 36.30
C LEU A 11 -28.68 -59.23 37.02
N LEU A 12 -29.68 -59.83 37.66
CA LEU A 12 -30.50 -59.23 38.70
C LEU A 12 -29.62 -58.67 39.82
N GLY A 13 -29.81 -57.38 40.09
CA GLY A 13 -29.97 -56.79 41.43
C GLY A 13 -29.04 -57.26 42.54
N LEU A 14 -27.90 -56.59 42.68
CA LEU A 14 -27.29 -56.36 43.99
C LEU A 14 -28.01 -55.17 44.64
N ALA A 15 -29.10 -55.46 45.37
CA ALA A 15 -29.72 -54.49 46.26
C ALA A 15 -28.89 -54.39 47.54
N ALA A 16 -27.93 -53.45 47.54
CA ALA A 16 -27.31 -53.00 48.77
C ALA A 16 -28.37 -52.23 49.57
N ASN A 17 -28.87 -52.81 50.66
CA ASN A 17 -29.71 -52.12 51.64
C ASN A 17 -28.84 -51.08 52.38
N LEU A 18 -28.72 -49.89 51.78
CA LEU A 18 -28.19 -48.71 52.45
C LEU A 18 -29.21 -48.28 53.53
N GLY A 19 -28.75 -48.13 54.77
CA GLY A 19 -29.58 -47.84 55.94
C GLY A 19 -30.42 -46.55 55.84
N PRO A 20 -31.38 -46.34 56.75
CA PRO A 20 -32.34 -45.24 56.71
C PRO A 20 -31.66 -43.93 57.13
N GLY A 21 -30.96 -43.28 56.19
CA GLY A 21 -30.26 -42.03 56.47
C GLY A 21 -29.80 -41.25 55.24
N PHE A 22 -29.79 -41.84 54.04
CA PHE A 22 -29.49 -41.11 52.82
C PHE A 22 -30.77 -40.47 52.28
N ARG A 23 -30.87 -39.16 52.40
CA ARG A 23 -31.81 -38.37 51.61
C ARG A 23 -31.59 -38.74 50.15
N THR A 24 -32.57 -39.41 49.54
CA THR A 24 -32.53 -39.80 48.12
C THR A 24 -32.73 -38.55 47.27
N TYR A 25 -31.73 -37.67 47.22
CA TYR A 25 -31.70 -36.56 46.29
C TYR A 25 -31.47 -37.13 44.90
N ARG A 26 -32.54 -37.25 44.10
CA ARG A 26 -32.41 -37.53 42.67
C ARG A 26 -31.82 -36.29 42.00
N ALA A 27 -30.64 -36.42 41.42
CA ALA A 27 -30.05 -35.35 40.63
C ALA A 27 -31.01 -34.96 39.48
N PRO A 28 -31.18 -33.65 39.20
CA PRO A 28 -31.93 -33.23 38.03
C PRO A 28 -31.26 -33.78 36.75
N PRO A 29 -32.03 -33.95 35.67
CA PRO A 29 -31.45 -34.38 34.40
C PRO A 29 -30.34 -33.40 33.96
N PRO A 30 -29.26 -33.90 33.34
CA PRO A 30 -28.19 -33.03 32.87
C PRO A 30 -28.71 -32.09 31.78
N PRO A 31 -28.23 -30.82 31.73
CA PRO A 31 -28.60 -29.89 30.68
C PRO A 31 -28.14 -30.41 29.32
N ARG A 32 -29.02 -30.42 28.33
CA ARG A 32 -28.73 -30.83 26.95
C ARG A 32 -29.02 -29.69 26.00
N HIS A 33 -28.27 -29.63 24.91
CA HIS A 33 -28.62 -28.77 23.78
C HIS A 33 -29.87 -29.30 23.07
N SER A 34 -30.73 -28.38 22.62
CA SER A 34 -31.87 -28.72 21.79
C SER A 34 -31.40 -29.39 20.49
N PRO A 35 -31.90 -30.58 20.14
CA PRO A 35 -31.43 -31.31 18.96
C PRO A 35 -31.98 -30.73 17.64
N GLY A 36 -33.11 -30.02 17.70
CA GLY A 36 -33.79 -29.46 16.54
C GLY A 36 -33.34 -28.04 16.17
N PRO A 37 -33.66 -27.59 14.95
CA PRO A 37 -33.50 -26.20 14.54
C PRO A 37 -34.30 -25.27 15.47
N TRP A 38 -33.75 -24.10 15.75
CA TRP A 38 -34.41 -23.06 16.53
C TRP A 38 -34.86 -21.93 15.62
N TRP A 39 -36.14 -21.55 15.72
CA TRP A 39 -36.76 -20.48 14.93
C TRP A 39 -37.33 -19.42 15.89
N PRO A 40 -36.78 -18.20 15.90
CA PRO A 40 -37.31 -17.13 16.74
C PRO A 40 -38.64 -16.59 16.22
N ASN A 41 -39.42 -15.98 17.12
CA ASN A 41 -40.58 -15.19 16.74
C ASN A 41 -40.14 -13.87 16.10
N PRO A 42 -40.60 -13.54 14.87
CA PRO A 42 -40.21 -12.31 14.17
C PRO A 42 -40.81 -11.05 14.80
N ASP A 43 -41.95 -11.18 15.46
CA ASP A 43 -42.67 -10.04 16.06
C ASP A 43 -42.19 -9.71 17.49
N ASP A 44 -41.30 -10.53 18.05
CA ASP A 44 -40.75 -10.30 19.40
C ASP A 44 -39.61 -9.26 19.35
N PRO A 45 -39.73 -8.12 20.06
CA PRO A 45 -38.68 -7.10 20.08
C PRO A 45 -37.39 -7.56 20.75
N LEU A 46 -37.42 -8.63 21.54
CA LEU A 46 -36.22 -9.20 22.19
C LEU A 46 -35.40 -10.06 21.22
N THR A 47 -35.95 -10.42 20.05
CA THR A 47 -35.22 -11.19 19.05
C THR A 47 -34.16 -10.31 18.37
N PRO A 48 -32.88 -10.67 18.43
CA PRO A 48 -31.84 -9.91 17.75
C PRO A 48 -31.98 -10.04 16.22
N ARG A 49 -31.85 -8.91 15.52
CA ARG A 49 -32.07 -8.79 14.07
C ARG A 49 -31.28 -9.79 13.21
N TRP A 50 -30.09 -10.18 13.65
CA TRP A 50 -29.24 -11.12 12.89
C TRP A 50 -29.82 -12.54 12.81
N GLN A 51 -30.73 -12.92 13.71
CA GLN A 51 -31.41 -14.23 13.67
C GLN A 51 -32.61 -14.25 12.72
N LEU A 52 -33.12 -13.07 12.34
CA LEU A 52 -34.24 -12.93 11.41
C LEU A 52 -33.79 -12.91 9.95
N GLY A 53 -32.49 -12.71 9.70
CA GLY A 53 -31.95 -12.60 8.35
C GLY A 53 -31.76 -13.94 7.63
N PRO A 54 -31.64 -13.92 6.29
CA PRO A 54 -31.44 -15.12 5.47
C PRO A 54 -30.13 -15.86 5.82
N ARG A 55 -29.14 -15.13 6.35
CA ARG A 55 -27.88 -15.70 6.84
C ARG A 55 -28.09 -16.68 8.02
N TYR A 56 -29.05 -16.41 8.90
CA TYR A 56 -29.37 -17.31 10.00
C TYR A 56 -30.05 -18.57 9.52
N VAL A 57 -31.00 -18.40 8.59
CA VAL A 57 -31.72 -19.49 7.92
C VAL A 57 -30.73 -20.43 7.20
N ALA A 58 -29.80 -19.88 6.43
CA ALA A 58 -28.73 -20.65 5.78
C ALA A 58 -27.84 -21.38 6.78
N LYS A 59 -27.53 -20.78 7.94
CA LYS A 59 -26.76 -21.43 9.01
C LYS A 59 -27.53 -22.60 9.63
N GLN A 60 -28.84 -22.48 9.83
CA GLN A 60 -29.66 -23.58 10.34
C GLN A 60 -29.74 -24.73 9.33
N PHE A 61 -29.89 -24.42 8.05
CA PHE A 61 -29.85 -25.41 6.98
C PHE A 61 -28.49 -26.12 6.91
N ALA A 62 -27.37 -25.39 7.01
CA ALA A 62 -26.04 -26.01 7.00
C ALA A 62 -25.80 -26.93 8.21
N ARG A 63 -26.41 -26.65 9.38
CA ARG A 63 -26.26 -27.45 10.60
C ARG A 63 -27.16 -28.68 10.63
N HIS A 64 -28.42 -28.53 10.25
CA HIS A 64 -29.45 -29.56 10.39
C HIS A 64 -29.87 -30.18 9.05
N GLY A 65 -29.29 -29.71 7.94
CA GLY A 65 -29.62 -30.15 6.58
C GLY A 65 -31.08 -29.86 6.22
N ALA A 66 -31.66 -30.73 5.38
CA ALA A 66 -33.06 -30.66 4.98
C ALA A 66 -34.06 -30.80 6.15
N ALA A 67 -33.64 -31.35 7.30
CA ALA A 67 -34.48 -31.42 8.50
C ALA A 67 -34.81 -30.03 9.09
N SER A 68 -34.07 -28.99 8.67
CA SER A 68 -34.40 -27.59 9.01
C SER A 68 -35.69 -27.08 8.34
N GLY A 69 -36.17 -27.73 7.28
CA GLY A 69 -37.35 -27.28 6.52
C GLY A 69 -37.11 -26.06 5.62
N VAL A 70 -35.86 -25.60 5.50
CA VAL A 70 -35.49 -24.48 4.61
C VAL A 70 -35.39 -24.97 3.18
N ALA A 71 -36.02 -24.25 2.24
CA ALA A 71 -35.89 -24.53 0.82
C ALA A 71 -34.48 -24.19 0.32
N ALA A 72 -33.79 -25.16 -0.28
CA ALA A 72 -32.41 -24.99 -0.77
C ALA A 72 -32.27 -23.87 -1.82
N GLY A 73 -33.33 -23.57 -2.58
CA GLY A 73 -33.34 -22.47 -3.56
C GLY A 73 -33.15 -21.09 -2.95
N LEU A 74 -33.53 -20.89 -1.68
CA LEU A 74 -33.36 -19.62 -0.96
C LEU A 74 -31.90 -19.34 -0.54
N LEU A 75 -31.02 -20.33 -0.67
CA LEU A 75 -29.60 -20.19 -0.33
C LEU A 75 -28.82 -19.48 -1.43
N TRP A 76 -29.32 -19.55 -2.67
CA TRP A 76 -28.73 -18.85 -3.80
C TRP A 76 -29.17 -17.38 -3.80
N PRO A 77 -28.32 -16.46 -4.29
CA PRO A 77 -28.69 -15.06 -4.44
C PRO A 77 -29.96 -14.90 -5.28
N SER A 78 -30.73 -13.86 -4.99
CA SER A 78 -31.80 -13.45 -5.90
C SER A 78 -31.21 -12.91 -7.22
N GLN A 79 -32.02 -12.84 -8.27
CA GLN A 79 -31.57 -12.31 -9.56
C GLN A 79 -31.07 -10.85 -9.44
N GLU A 80 -31.66 -10.05 -8.54
CA GLU A 80 -31.23 -8.67 -8.30
C GLU A 80 -29.86 -8.64 -7.62
N GLN A 81 -29.67 -9.43 -6.56
CA GLN A 81 -28.38 -9.56 -5.88
C GLN A 81 -27.29 -10.10 -6.80
N LEU A 82 -27.64 -11.03 -7.70
CA LEU A 82 -26.69 -11.56 -8.68
C LEU A 82 -26.22 -10.47 -9.64
N ARG A 83 -27.11 -9.61 -10.13
CA ARG A 83 -26.75 -8.49 -11.01
C ARG A 83 -25.88 -7.46 -10.32
N GLU A 84 -26.17 -7.16 -9.04
CA GLU A 84 -25.34 -6.27 -8.23
C GLU A 84 -23.93 -6.84 -8.06
N LEU A 85 -23.83 -8.12 -7.71
CA LEU A 85 -22.54 -8.82 -7.58
C LEU A 85 -21.76 -8.87 -8.91
N GLU A 86 -22.43 -9.15 -10.03
CA GLU A 86 -21.82 -9.14 -11.36
C GLU A 86 -21.32 -7.74 -11.75
N ALA A 87 -22.08 -6.69 -11.42
CA ALA A 87 -21.69 -5.31 -11.67
C ALA A 87 -20.45 -4.93 -10.83
N GLU A 88 -20.47 -5.22 -9.53
CA GLU A 88 -19.34 -5.01 -8.63
C GLU A 88 -18.10 -5.80 -9.11
N GLU A 89 -18.28 -7.06 -9.51
CA GLU A 89 -17.17 -7.88 -10.01
C GLU A 89 -16.58 -7.29 -11.29
N SER A 90 -17.43 -6.86 -12.23
CA SER A 90 -16.98 -6.27 -13.49
C SER A 90 -16.24 -4.93 -13.31
N GLU A 91 -16.62 -4.15 -12.29
CA GLU A 91 -16.00 -2.86 -11.99
C GLU A 91 -14.63 -3.02 -11.32
N TRP A 92 -14.53 -3.92 -10.34
CA TRP A 92 -13.33 -4.06 -9.52
C TRP A 92 -12.36 -5.13 -10.02
N TYR A 93 -12.86 -6.18 -10.65
CA TYR A 93 -12.08 -7.31 -11.12
C TYR A 93 -12.09 -7.37 -12.65
N PRO A 94 -11.17 -6.66 -13.31
CA PRO A 94 -11.09 -6.68 -14.77
C PRO A 94 -10.76 -8.07 -15.28
N SER A 95 -11.13 -8.33 -16.53
CA SER A 95 -10.75 -9.57 -17.20
C SER A 95 -9.22 -9.72 -17.31
N LEU A 96 -8.75 -10.97 -17.35
CA LEU A 96 -7.33 -11.28 -17.51
C LEU A 96 -6.74 -10.64 -18.78
N ALA A 97 -7.51 -10.61 -19.88
CA ALA A 97 -7.10 -9.98 -21.12
C ALA A 97 -6.84 -8.47 -20.94
N ALA A 98 -7.77 -7.76 -20.28
CA ALA A 98 -7.61 -6.34 -19.98
C ALA A 98 -6.38 -6.07 -19.11
N MET A 99 -6.09 -6.97 -18.16
CA MET A 99 -4.88 -6.87 -17.34
C MET A 99 -3.60 -7.06 -18.17
N GLN A 100 -3.56 -8.07 -19.04
CA GLN A 100 -2.42 -8.30 -19.94
C GLN A 100 -2.17 -7.13 -20.90
N ASP A 101 -3.23 -6.55 -21.44
CA ASP A 101 -3.15 -5.40 -22.34
C ASP A 101 -2.64 -4.15 -21.61
N SER A 102 -3.12 -3.89 -20.39
CA SER A 102 -2.63 -2.75 -19.60
C SER A 102 -1.15 -2.87 -19.26
N VAL A 103 -0.67 -4.07 -18.89
CA VAL A 103 0.77 -4.34 -18.67
C VAL A 103 1.56 -4.13 -19.96
N ARG A 104 1.07 -4.61 -21.10
CA ARG A 104 1.74 -4.42 -22.39
C ARG A 104 1.88 -2.94 -22.74
N VAL A 105 0.83 -2.15 -22.53
CA VAL A 105 0.85 -0.69 -22.78
C VAL A 105 1.86 0.00 -21.87
N GLN A 106 1.89 -0.36 -20.58
CA GLN A 106 2.85 0.20 -19.62
C GLN A 106 4.30 -0.11 -20.03
N GLN A 107 4.58 -1.37 -20.38
CA GLN A 107 5.91 -1.79 -20.82
C GLN A 107 6.36 -1.02 -22.07
N LEU A 108 5.51 -0.89 -23.08
CA LEU A 108 5.82 -0.14 -24.29
C LEU A 108 6.08 1.34 -23.99
N ALA A 109 5.31 1.96 -23.11
CA ALA A 109 5.51 3.36 -22.72
C ALA A 109 6.83 3.56 -21.96
N GLU A 110 7.20 2.62 -21.08
CA GLU A 110 8.48 2.65 -20.37
C GLU A 110 9.67 2.46 -21.31
N GLU A 111 9.57 1.52 -22.25
CA GLU A 111 10.60 1.31 -23.26
C GLU A 111 10.80 2.54 -24.15
N GLN A 112 9.71 3.19 -24.57
CA GLN A 112 9.79 4.42 -25.36
C GLN A 112 10.46 5.55 -24.57
N LYS A 113 10.08 5.75 -23.30
CA LYS A 113 10.72 6.73 -22.41
C LYS A 113 12.20 6.44 -22.23
N ARG A 114 12.57 5.18 -22.05
CA ARG A 114 13.96 4.74 -21.93
C ARG A 114 14.75 5.03 -23.20
N LYS A 115 14.23 4.65 -24.37
CA LYS A 115 14.87 4.92 -25.68
C LYS A 115 15.04 6.42 -25.93
N ALA A 116 14.02 7.24 -25.67
CA ALA A 116 14.09 8.68 -25.81
C ALA A 116 15.15 9.30 -24.89
N ARG A 117 15.26 8.81 -23.65
CA ARG A 117 16.30 9.24 -22.71
C ARG A 117 17.70 8.85 -23.20
N GLU A 118 17.86 7.61 -23.67
CA GLU A 118 19.14 7.13 -24.22
C GLU A 118 19.57 7.95 -25.44
N GLN A 119 18.65 8.27 -26.35
CA GLN A 119 18.90 9.14 -27.50
C GLN A 119 19.34 10.55 -27.09
N LEU A 120 18.62 11.18 -26.15
CA LEU A 120 18.98 12.49 -25.62
C LEU A 120 20.39 12.50 -25.00
N ILE A 121 20.72 11.46 -24.23
CA ILE A 121 22.06 11.31 -23.64
C ILE A 121 23.10 11.17 -24.74
N ALA A 122 22.86 10.32 -25.75
CA ALA A 122 23.78 10.13 -26.87
C ALA A 122 24.03 11.43 -27.66
N GLU A 123 22.98 12.19 -27.97
CA GLU A 123 23.09 13.48 -28.65
C GLU A 123 23.85 14.52 -27.81
N SER A 124 23.59 14.55 -26.50
CA SER A 124 24.28 15.44 -25.57
C SER A 124 25.76 15.07 -25.48
N MET A 125 26.07 13.78 -25.32
CA MET A 125 27.43 13.26 -25.26
C MET A 125 28.21 13.50 -26.56
N ALA A 126 27.56 13.48 -27.71
CA ALA A 126 28.19 13.83 -28.99
C ALA A 126 28.60 15.31 -29.06
N LYS A 127 27.84 16.21 -28.42
CA LYS A 127 28.14 17.66 -28.36
C LYS A 127 29.18 18.02 -27.29
N MET A 128 29.37 17.17 -26.29
CA MET A 128 30.26 17.42 -25.14
C MET A 128 31.71 17.76 -25.52
N PRO A 129 32.38 17.07 -26.47
CA PRO A 129 33.78 17.37 -26.81
C PRO A 129 33.97 18.81 -27.29
N GLN A 130 33.11 19.26 -28.21
CA GLN A 130 33.15 20.63 -28.72
C GLN A 130 32.88 21.67 -27.60
N MET A 131 31.94 21.38 -26.70
CA MET A 131 31.68 22.25 -25.54
C MET A 131 32.88 22.34 -24.59
N ILE A 132 33.61 21.23 -24.38
CA ILE A 132 34.82 21.20 -23.55
C ILE A 132 35.93 22.05 -24.18
N GLU A 133 36.13 21.96 -25.49
CA GLU A 133 37.12 22.76 -26.21
C GLU A 133 36.80 24.26 -26.12
N ASN A 134 35.56 24.64 -26.40
CA ASN A 134 35.10 26.02 -26.28
C ASN A 134 35.29 26.56 -24.86
N TRP A 135 34.96 25.75 -23.83
CA TRP A 135 35.18 26.15 -22.44
C TRP A 135 36.66 26.34 -22.12
N ARG A 136 37.54 25.46 -22.58
CA ARG A 136 39.00 25.60 -22.39
C ARG A 136 39.53 26.88 -23.03
N GLN A 137 39.09 27.20 -24.24
CA GLN A 137 39.46 28.44 -24.94
C GLN A 137 39.00 29.66 -24.14
N GLN A 138 37.74 29.69 -23.68
CA GLN A 138 37.24 30.78 -22.84
C GLN A 138 38.03 30.95 -21.54
N GLN A 139 38.47 29.85 -20.91
CA GLN A 139 39.33 29.92 -19.73
C GLN A 139 40.71 30.50 -20.03
N GLN A 140 41.29 30.17 -21.18
CA GLN A 140 42.57 30.73 -21.62
C GLN A 140 42.45 32.23 -21.90
N GLU A 141 41.47 32.65 -22.70
CA GLU A 141 41.22 34.07 -22.99
C GLU A 141 40.99 34.88 -21.71
N ARG A 142 40.25 34.32 -20.75
CA ARG A 142 40.03 34.97 -19.46
C ARG A 142 41.34 35.14 -18.69
N ARG A 143 42.19 34.12 -18.66
CA ARG A 143 43.51 34.19 -18.02
C ARG A 143 44.41 35.22 -18.69
N GLU A 144 44.39 35.31 -20.01
CA GLU A 144 45.17 36.29 -20.78
C GLU A 144 44.71 37.72 -20.49
N LYS A 145 43.39 37.96 -20.49
CA LYS A 145 42.81 39.26 -20.10
C LYS A 145 43.20 39.63 -18.67
N GLU A 146 43.13 38.68 -17.73
CA GLU A 146 43.55 38.90 -16.35
C GLU A 146 45.06 39.22 -16.23
N LYS A 147 45.92 38.60 -17.05
CA LYS A 147 47.36 38.92 -17.12
C LYS A 147 47.59 40.31 -17.71
N ALA A 148 46.98 40.62 -18.84
CA ALA A 148 47.10 41.92 -19.50
C ALA A 148 46.61 43.07 -18.58
N ASP A 149 45.52 42.86 -17.84
CA ASP A 149 45.03 43.81 -16.85
C ASP A 149 46.00 43.99 -15.67
N LYS A 150 46.63 42.90 -15.21
CA LYS A 150 47.67 42.98 -14.17
C LYS A 150 48.87 43.77 -14.66
N GLU A 151 49.36 43.48 -15.86
CA GLU A 151 50.49 44.19 -16.47
C GLU A 151 50.18 45.66 -16.72
N ARG A 152 48.98 45.96 -17.25
CA ARG A 152 48.52 47.35 -17.44
C ARG A 152 48.44 48.08 -16.11
N ARG A 153 47.93 47.44 -15.06
CA ARG A 153 47.90 48.01 -13.70
C ARG A 153 49.31 48.23 -13.15
N ALA A 154 50.24 47.30 -13.38
CA ALA A 154 51.63 47.43 -12.93
C ALA A 154 52.35 48.59 -13.65
N ARG A 155 52.17 48.74 -14.97
CA ARG A 155 52.72 49.87 -15.74
C ARG A 155 52.21 51.22 -15.22
N LEU A 156 50.88 51.34 -15.06
CA LEU A 156 50.28 52.55 -14.51
C LEU A 156 50.72 52.85 -13.06
N GLN A 157 51.04 51.81 -12.28
CA GLN A 157 51.59 51.97 -10.94
C GLN A 157 53.04 52.49 -10.99
N ALA A 158 53.88 51.96 -11.86
CA ALA A 158 55.26 52.41 -12.04
C ALA A 158 55.33 53.88 -12.49
N GLU A 159 54.54 54.26 -13.51
CA GLU A 159 54.44 55.66 -13.97
C GLU A 159 53.97 56.61 -12.85
N ALA A 160 53.05 56.15 -12.00
CA ALA A 160 52.59 56.94 -10.85
C ALA A 160 53.66 57.05 -9.75
N GLN A 161 54.45 55.99 -9.52
CA GLN A 161 55.55 55.99 -8.57
C GLN A 161 56.69 56.93 -9.00
N GLU A 162 56.99 57.02 -10.31
CA GLU A 162 57.99 57.96 -10.83
C GLU A 162 57.58 59.43 -10.65
N ARG A 163 56.28 59.74 -10.76
CA ARG A 163 55.77 61.12 -10.66
C ARG A 163 55.46 61.59 -9.23
N LEU A 164 55.05 60.69 -8.34
CA LEU A 164 54.56 61.02 -6.98
C LEU A 164 55.40 60.39 -5.86
N GLY A 165 56.43 59.61 -6.19
CA GLY A 165 57.27 58.87 -5.25
C GLY A 165 56.66 57.53 -4.81
N TYR A 166 57.38 56.78 -3.97
CA TYR A 166 57.02 55.42 -3.52
C TYR A 166 55.74 55.32 -2.66
N HIS A 167 55.11 56.43 -2.28
CA HIS A 167 53.92 56.50 -1.40
C HIS A 167 52.57 56.48 -2.15
N VAL A 168 52.47 55.76 -3.28
CA VAL A 168 51.20 55.60 -4.02
C VAL A 168 50.55 54.26 -3.68
N ASP A 169 49.58 54.28 -2.76
CA ASP A 169 48.92 53.06 -2.27
C ASP A 169 47.59 52.76 -3.02
N PRO A 170 47.54 51.73 -3.89
CA PRO A 170 46.42 51.49 -4.80
C PRO A 170 45.10 51.11 -4.10
N ARG A 171 45.13 50.80 -2.81
CA ARG A 171 43.95 50.39 -2.01
C ARG A 171 43.02 51.57 -1.66
N ARG A 172 43.50 52.81 -1.61
CA ARG A 172 42.69 54.00 -1.27
C ARG A 172 41.67 54.38 -2.35
N LYS A 173 42.04 54.30 -3.64
CA LYS A 173 41.15 54.65 -4.78
C LYS A 173 39.87 53.81 -4.86
N ASN A 174 39.94 52.52 -4.50
CA ASN A 174 38.76 51.65 -4.47
C ASN A 174 37.87 51.90 -3.24
N LYS A 175 38.43 52.35 -2.11
CA LYS A 175 37.69 52.75 -0.91
C LYS A 175 36.83 54.00 -1.17
N ASP A 176 37.37 55.00 -1.88
CA ASP A 176 36.61 56.20 -2.24
C ASP A 176 35.53 55.94 -3.29
N LYS A 177 35.78 55.08 -4.29
CA LYS A 177 34.75 54.64 -5.25
C LYS A 177 33.64 53.83 -4.57
N ARG A 178 33.96 53.00 -3.57
CA ARG A 178 32.97 52.23 -2.79
C ARG A 178 32.19 53.12 -1.82
N ARG A 179 32.81 54.13 -1.20
CA ARG A 179 32.13 55.17 -0.39
C ARG A 179 31.19 56.03 -1.25
N ARG A 180 31.61 56.45 -2.45
CA ARG A 180 30.73 57.17 -3.40
C ARG A 180 29.58 56.33 -3.96
N ARG A 181 29.71 54.99 -3.96
CA ARG A 181 28.62 54.04 -4.31
C ARG A 181 27.78 53.58 -3.11
N GLY A 182 28.03 54.11 -1.90
CA GLY A 182 27.23 53.82 -0.70
C GLY A 182 27.36 52.41 -0.13
N LEU A 183 28.41 51.65 -0.48
CA LEU A 183 28.55 50.22 -0.13
C LEU A 183 29.41 49.95 1.13
N LEU A 184 29.84 51.00 1.83
CA LEU A 184 30.60 50.91 3.09
C LEU A 184 30.10 52.01 4.02
N GLN A 185 29.52 51.63 5.16
CA GLN A 185 29.37 52.50 6.34
C GLN A 185 30.69 52.53 7.11
#